data_AF-A0A6G3XQY2-F1
#
_entry.id   AF-A0A6G3XQY2-F1
#
_cell.length_a   1.000
_cell.length_b   1.000
_cell.length_c   1.000
_cell.angle_alpha   90.00
_cell.angle_beta   90.00
_cell.angle_gamma   90.00
#
_symmetry.space_group_name_H-M   'P 1'
#
loop_
_entity.id
_entity.type
_entity.pdbx_description
1 polymer ?
#
loop_
_entity_poly.entity_id
_entity_poly.type
_entity_poly.pdbx_seq_one_letter_code
_entity_poly.pdbx_strand_id
1 'polypeptide(L)'
;MTPTGGGSAAQWRSLLLDDHPDGYIDWFDGSWGVMPLRRMPPPDDPRVKAYRKHAREGILPPVLLWWFSGLNCHVILDGHARLGAAIAENREPAVLVLSRAPSEEQTRAGTEKALSTYHLTMSLLDGPHPITDRQGLVSAASHLLATQLHSLKVDYAPTRAWPRPR
;
A
#
# COMPACT_ATOMS: atom_id res chain seq x y z
N MET A 1 -3.50 0.64 -3.12
CA MET A 1 -2.69 1.88 -3.22
C MET A 1 -1.58 1.76 -2.20
N THR A 2 -0.33 1.59 -2.61
CA THR A 2 0.83 1.75 -1.69
C THR A 2 0.69 3.11 -1.03
N PRO A 3 0.95 3.27 0.29
CA PRO A 3 1.09 4.60 0.86
C PRO A 3 2.25 5.29 0.11
N THR A 4 1.89 6.02 -0.94
CA THR A 4 2.81 6.84 -1.71
C THR A 4 3.20 7.97 -0.78
N GLY A 5 4.51 8.14 -0.58
CA GLY A 5 5.04 9.29 0.12
C GLY A 5 4.39 10.58 -0.41
N GLY A 6 3.76 11.34 0.49
CA GLY A 6 3.14 12.62 0.20
C GLY A 6 2.28 13.18 1.35
N GLY A 7 2.15 12.46 2.47
CA GLY A 7 1.17 12.82 3.49
C GLY A 7 1.65 13.72 4.62
N SER A 8 0.82 14.70 4.99
CA SER A 8 1.00 15.53 6.19
C SER A 8 0.89 14.68 7.47
N ALA A 9 1.32 15.20 8.63
CA ALA A 9 1.18 14.44 9.88
C ALA A 9 -0.28 14.12 10.22
N ALA A 10 -1.25 14.93 9.79
CA ALA A 10 -2.67 14.63 9.96
C ALA A 10 -3.07 13.37 9.18
N GLN A 11 -2.56 13.22 7.95
CA GLN A 11 -2.80 12.02 7.14
C GLN A 11 -2.12 10.79 7.76
N TRP A 12 -0.88 10.91 8.21
CA TRP A 12 -0.22 9.80 8.89
C TRP A 12 -0.90 9.42 10.20
N ARG A 13 -1.43 10.39 10.94
CA ARG A 13 -2.25 10.13 12.12
C ARG A 13 -3.55 9.41 11.78
N SER A 14 -4.26 9.83 10.72
CA SER A 14 -5.51 9.17 10.31
C SER A 14 -5.30 7.76 9.76
N LEU A 15 -4.09 7.44 9.29
CA LEU A 15 -3.73 6.09 8.85
C LEU A 15 -3.36 5.17 10.02
N LEU A 16 -2.98 5.71 11.18
CA LEU A 16 -2.55 4.89 12.31
C LEU A 16 -3.74 4.21 12.98
N LEU A 17 -3.61 2.90 13.18
CA LEU A 17 -4.53 2.09 13.97
C LEU A 17 -3.98 1.95 15.39
N ASP A 18 -3.83 3.08 16.10
CA ASP A 18 -3.10 3.16 17.38
C ASP A 18 -3.98 3.25 18.63
N ASP A 19 -5.30 3.07 18.47
CA ASP A 19 -6.21 2.79 19.57
C ASP A 19 -5.74 1.51 20.27
N HIS A 20 -5.21 1.66 21.49
CA HIS A 20 -4.71 0.56 22.30
C HIS A 20 -5.31 0.67 23.71
N PRO A 21 -5.83 -0.44 24.28
CA PRO A 21 -5.78 -1.81 23.75
C PRO A 21 -6.88 -2.14 22.73
N ASP A 22 -7.87 -1.26 22.55
CA ASP A 22 -9.15 -1.58 21.89
C ASP A 22 -9.16 -1.35 20.36
N GLY A 23 -8.00 -1.40 19.72
CA GLY A 23 -7.84 -1.13 18.29
C GLY A 23 -8.75 -2.00 17.43
N TYR A 24 -9.39 -1.37 16.44
CA TYR A 24 -10.35 -2.02 15.55
C TYR A 24 -9.84 -2.04 14.11
N ILE A 25 -10.04 -3.17 13.43
CA ILE A 25 -9.80 -3.32 12.00
C ILE A 25 -11.12 -3.75 11.38
N ASP A 26 -11.67 -2.92 10.50
CA ASP A 26 -12.79 -3.33 9.65
C ASP A 26 -12.23 -4.06 8.43
N TRP A 27 -12.65 -5.30 8.25
CA TRP A 27 -12.22 -6.12 7.13
C TRP A 27 -12.88 -5.72 5.81
N PHE A 28 -14.02 -5.03 5.87
CA PHE A 28 -14.90 -4.75 4.74
C PHE A 28 -14.84 -3.30 4.27
N ASP A 29 -14.34 -2.37 5.08
CA ASP A 29 -14.15 -0.96 4.68
C ASP A 29 -12.97 -0.76 3.73
N GLY A 30 -12.15 -1.80 3.55
CA GLY A 30 -10.96 -1.75 2.72
C GLY A 30 -9.87 -0.83 3.27
N SER A 31 -9.78 -0.63 4.58
CA SER A 31 -8.84 0.30 5.20
C SER A 31 -7.40 -0.21 5.16
N TRP A 32 -6.60 0.53 4.39
CA TRP A 32 -5.16 0.37 4.19
C TRP A 32 -4.36 1.02 5.33
N GLY A 33 -4.80 0.81 6.57
CA GLY A 33 -4.21 1.43 7.75
C GLY A 33 -2.77 0.95 8.05
N VAL A 34 -2.12 1.67 8.95
CA VAL A 34 -0.79 1.37 9.48
C VAL A 34 -0.97 0.92 10.94
N MET A 35 -0.88 -0.39 11.16
CA MET A 35 -1.00 -0.99 12.47
C MET A 35 0.35 -1.03 13.19
N PRO A 36 0.49 -0.38 14.35
CA PRO A 36 1.68 -0.50 15.16
C PRO A 36 1.66 -1.81 15.97
N LEU A 37 2.72 -2.61 15.89
CA LEU A 37 2.84 -3.87 16.68
C LEU A 37 2.97 -3.66 18.20
N ARG A 38 3.14 -2.42 18.64
CA ARG A 38 3.22 -2.01 20.04
C ARG A 38 2.68 -0.60 20.16
N ARG A 39 2.26 -0.19 21.35
CA ARG A 39 1.81 1.18 21.62
C ARG A 39 2.80 2.20 21.04
N MET A 40 2.27 3.19 20.32
CA MET A 40 3.07 4.28 19.79
C MET A 40 3.73 5.06 20.96
N PRO A 41 5.04 5.36 20.87
CA PRO A 41 5.71 6.10 21.93
C PRO A 41 5.14 7.52 22.02
N PRO A 42 4.97 8.07 23.24
CA PRO A 42 4.47 9.43 23.40
C PRO A 42 5.48 10.46 22.85
N PRO A 43 5.05 11.70 22.54
CA PRO A 43 5.91 12.72 21.93
C PRO A 43 7.15 13.11 22.77
N ASP A 44 7.12 12.84 24.07
CA ASP A 44 8.18 13.14 25.03
C ASP A 44 9.14 11.98 25.29
N ASP A 45 8.91 10.81 24.68
CA ASP A 45 9.81 9.65 24.72
C ASP A 45 11.23 10.05 24.27
N PRO A 46 12.29 9.63 24.99
CA PRO A 46 13.67 10.00 24.65
C PRO A 46 14.07 9.67 23.20
N ARG A 47 13.61 8.53 22.66
CA ARG A 47 13.91 8.13 21.28
C ARG A 47 13.18 9.02 20.29
N VAL A 48 11.92 9.38 20.56
CA VAL A 48 11.17 10.32 19.73
C VAL A 48 11.88 11.67 19.71
N LYS A 49 12.22 12.23 20.88
CA LYS A 49 12.96 13.50 20.99
C LYS A 49 14.27 13.51 20.21
N ALA A 50 15.05 12.43 20.29
CA ALA A 50 16.28 12.29 19.52
C ALA A 50 16.02 12.34 18.00
N TYR A 51 15.02 11.60 17.52
CA TYR A 51 14.69 11.55 16.09
C TYR A 51 14.02 12.82 15.56
N ARG A 52 13.39 13.65 16.40
CA ARG A 52 12.79 14.93 15.97
C ARG A 52 13.81 15.86 15.32
N LYS A 53 15.07 15.85 15.77
CA LYS A 53 16.15 16.60 15.10
C LYS A 53 16.36 16.10 13.67
N HIS A 54 16.50 14.79 13.48
CA HIS A 54 16.67 14.19 12.16
C HIS A 54 15.48 14.41 11.23
N ALA A 55 14.24 14.42 11.77
CA ALA A 55 13.04 14.75 11.02
C ALA A 55 13.08 16.20 10.50
N ARG A 56 13.46 17.17 11.34
CA ARG A 56 13.61 18.58 10.92
C ARG A 56 14.66 18.77 9.83
N GLU A 57 15.77 18.04 9.94
CA GLU A 57 16.90 18.08 9.02
C GLU A 57 16.66 17.26 7.74
N GLY A 58 15.56 16.51 7.64
CA GLY A 58 15.25 15.69 6.46
C GLY A 58 16.13 14.44 6.30
N ILE A 59 16.80 14.02 7.38
CA ILE A 59 17.71 12.86 7.39
C ILE A 59 17.17 11.68 8.22
N LEU A 60 15.87 11.70 8.54
CA LEU A 60 15.23 10.66 9.31
C LEU A 60 15.26 9.32 8.54
N PRO A 61 15.83 8.24 9.10
CA PRO A 61 15.83 6.94 8.42
C PRO A 61 14.41 6.40 8.22
N PRO A 62 14.13 5.63 7.15
CA PRO A 62 12.77 5.27 6.75
C PRO A 62 12.10 4.27 7.69
N VAL A 63 10.80 4.46 7.97
CA VAL A 63 9.98 3.53 8.75
C VAL A 63 9.81 2.23 7.96
N LEU A 64 10.03 1.08 8.60
CA LEU A 64 9.88 -0.22 7.98
C LEU A 64 8.45 -0.74 8.22
N LEU A 65 7.69 -0.82 7.13
CA LEU A 65 6.35 -1.40 7.11
C LEU A 65 6.39 -2.79 6.48
N TRP A 66 5.46 -3.63 6.86
CA TRP A 66 5.18 -4.90 6.20
C TRP A 66 3.74 -4.95 5.75
N TRP A 67 3.50 -5.20 4.46
CA TRP A 67 2.17 -5.53 3.98
C TRP A 67 1.75 -6.89 4.51
N PHE A 68 0.68 -6.92 5.31
CA PHE A 68 0.12 -8.15 5.86
C PHE A 68 -1.26 -8.42 5.27
N SER A 69 -1.33 -9.32 4.28
CA SER A 69 -2.58 -9.58 3.56
C SER A 69 -3.66 -10.17 4.45
N GLY A 70 -3.28 -10.84 5.54
CA GLY A 70 -4.20 -11.40 6.53
C GLY A 70 -4.80 -10.36 7.48
N LEU A 71 -4.54 -9.06 7.30
CA LEU A 71 -5.24 -7.95 7.94
C LEU A 71 -5.61 -6.85 6.94
N ASN A 72 -5.28 -7.06 5.65
CA ASN A 72 -5.39 -6.06 4.59
C ASN A 72 -4.77 -4.69 4.95
N CYS A 73 -3.72 -4.69 5.79
CA CYS A 73 -3.11 -3.47 6.33
C CYS A 73 -1.57 -3.53 6.29
N HIS A 74 -0.93 -2.39 6.52
CA HIS A 74 0.51 -2.34 6.78
C HIS A 74 0.78 -2.48 8.26
N VAL A 75 1.87 -3.13 8.61
CA VAL A 75 2.30 -3.36 9.99
C VAL A 75 3.66 -2.70 10.21
N ILE A 76 3.81 -1.90 11.28
CA ILE A 76 5.11 -1.30 11.61
C ILE A 76 6.01 -2.38 12.23
N LEU A 77 7.00 -2.83 11.47
CA LEU A 77 8.04 -3.74 11.98
C LEU A 77 9.09 -3.00 12.79
N ASP A 78 9.54 -1.85 12.28
CA ASP A 78 10.50 -0.99 12.97
C ASP A 78 10.28 0.49 12.62
N GLY A 79 10.62 1.36 13.57
CA GLY A 79 10.54 2.80 13.38
C GLY A 79 9.35 3.49 14.03
N HIS A 80 8.67 2.89 15.02
CA HIS A 80 7.59 3.57 15.78
C HIS A 80 8.00 4.96 16.30
N ALA A 81 9.20 5.08 16.87
CA ALA A 81 9.71 6.36 17.36
C ALA A 81 10.07 7.34 16.23
N ARG A 82 10.46 6.83 15.06
CA ARG A 82 10.76 7.65 13.88
C ARG A 82 9.47 8.19 13.27
N LEU A 83 8.45 7.35 13.15
CA LEU A 83 7.10 7.77 12.76
C LEU A 83 6.54 8.81 13.75
N GLY A 84 6.65 8.55 15.06
CA GLY A 84 6.24 9.50 16.09
C GLY A 84 6.98 10.84 15.99
N ALA A 85 8.29 10.82 15.69
CA ALA A 85 9.07 12.04 15.48
C ALA A 85 8.65 12.79 14.20
N ALA A 86 8.41 12.09 13.10
CA ALA A 86 7.92 12.69 11.86
C ALA A 86 6.56 13.37 12.06
N ILE A 87 5.61 12.66 12.70
CA ILE A 87 4.30 13.21 13.06
C ILE A 87 4.43 14.44 13.96
N ALA A 88 5.28 14.39 15.00
CA ALA A 88 5.48 15.50 15.93
C ALA A 88 6.11 16.74 15.28
N GLU A 89 6.88 16.58 14.21
CA GLU A 89 7.47 17.68 13.44
C GLU A 89 6.65 18.08 12.20
N ASN A 90 5.45 17.50 12.02
CA ASN A 90 4.63 17.65 10.82
C ASN A 90 5.42 17.40 9.52
N ARG A 91 6.28 16.39 9.55
CA ARG A 91 7.11 15.94 8.42
C ARG A 91 6.59 14.63 7.89
N GLU A 92 6.77 14.44 6.60
CA GLU A 92 6.49 13.18 5.96
C GLU A 92 7.61 12.17 6.29
N PRO A 93 7.30 11.00 6.88
CA PRO A 93 8.26 9.93 7.06
C PRO A 93 8.56 9.26 5.72
N ALA A 94 9.85 9.05 5.42
CA ALA A 94 10.22 8.08 4.41
C ALA A 94 9.78 6.67 4.87
N VAL A 95 9.30 5.85 3.95
CA VAL A 95 8.80 4.50 4.24
C VAL A 95 9.45 3.47 3.32
N LEU A 96 9.83 2.34 3.90
CA LEU A 96 10.19 1.13 3.18
C LEU A 96 9.12 0.07 3.46
N VAL A 97 8.47 -0.42 2.40
CA VAL A 97 7.47 -1.48 2.52
C VAL A 97 8.10 -2.81 2.13
N LEU A 98 8.11 -3.74 3.09
CA LEU A 98 8.33 -5.15 2.85
C LEU A 98 7.02 -5.77 2.39
N SER A 99 7.07 -6.55 1.31
CA SER A 99 5.94 -7.34 0.85
C SER A 99 6.46 -8.62 0.22
N ARG A 100 5.56 -9.60 0.00
CA ARG A 100 5.92 -10.73 -0.84
C ARG A 100 5.71 -10.34 -2.28
N ALA A 101 6.72 -10.55 -3.13
CA ALA A 101 6.55 -10.43 -4.57
C ALA A 101 5.61 -11.53 -5.11
N PRO A 102 4.79 -11.25 -6.14
CA PRO A 102 4.09 -12.28 -6.89
C PRO A 102 5.10 -13.25 -7.52
N SER A 103 4.73 -14.53 -7.63
CA SER A 103 5.55 -15.46 -8.40
C SER A 103 5.52 -15.10 -9.88
N GLU A 104 6.50 -15.57 -10.64
CA GLU A 104 6.51 -15.42 -12.11
C GLU A 104 5.25 -16.00 -12.73
N GLU A 105 4.77 -17.15 -12.24
CA GLU A 105 3.53 -17.77 -12.68
C GLU A 105 2.30 -16.90 -12.40
N GLN A 106 2.21 -16.32 -11.20
CA GLN A 106 1.13 -15.40 -10.85
C GLN A 106 1.15 -14.15 -11.74
N THR A 107 2.34 -13.61 -12.01
CA THR A 107 2.54 -12.44 -12.87
C THR A 107 2.15 -12.76 -14.32
N ARG A 108 2.57 -13.92 -14.83
CA ARG A 108 2.23 -14.40 -16.17
C ARG A 108 0.73 -14.60 -16.33
N ALA A 109 0.10 -15.34 -15.42
CA ALA A 109 -1.35 -15.58 -15.45
C ALA A 109 -2.16 -14.29 -15.36
N GLY A 110 -1.73 -13.34 -14.51
CA GLY A 110 -2.34 -12.02 -14.42
C GLY A 110 -2.24 -11.23 -15.73
N THR A 111 -1.06 -11.26 -16.36
CA THR A 111 -0.80 -10.58 -17.64
C THR A 111 -1.64 -11.17 -18.77
N GLU A 112 -1.67 -12.50 -18.88
CA GLU A 112 -2.48 -13.23 -19.87
C GLU A 112 -3.97 -12.90 -19.72
N LYS A 113 -4.47 -12.85 -18.48
CA LYS A 113 -5.86 -12.48 -18.19
C LYS A 113 -6.18 -11.04 -18.60
N ALA A 114 -5.29 -10.09 -18.27
CA ALA A 114 -5.46 -8.68 -18.64
C ALA A 114 -5.50 -8.50 -20.15
N LEU A 115 -4.56 -9.12 -20.88
CA LEU A 115 -4.53 -9.11 -22.35
C LEU A 115 -5.76 -9.77 -22.97
N SER A 116 -6.19 -10.91 -22.44
CA SER A 116 -7.39 -11.62 -22.92
C SER A 116 -8.64 -10.76 -22.77
N THR A 117 -8.78 -10.07 -21.64
CA THR A 117 -9.89 -9.15 -21.37
C THR A 117 -9.87 -7.96 -22.34
N TYR A 118 -8.68 -7.38 -22.57
CA TYR A 118 -8.51 -6.29 -23.51
C TYR A 118 -8.85 -6.73 -24.95
N HIS A 119 -8.34 -7.87 -25.41
CA HIS A 119 -8.64 -8.39 -26.75
C HIS A 119 -10.12 -8.70 -26.95
N LEU A 120 -10.78 -9.27 -25.94
CA LEU A 120 -12.23 -9.48 -25.98
C LEU A 120 -12.96 -8.15 -26.10
N THR A 121 -12.56 -7.15 -25.32
CA THR A 121 -13.12 -5.80 -25.38
C THR A 121 -12.96 -5.21 -26.78
N MET A 122 -11.76 -5.27 -27.38
CA MET A 122 -11.51 -4.78 -28.74
C MET A 122 -12.37 -5.52 -29.78
N SER A 123 -12.47 -6.85 -29.66
CA SER A 123 -13.29 -7.67 -30.57
C SER A 123 -14.77 -7.27 -30.52
N LEU A 124 -15.29 -6.93 -29.34
CA LEU A 124 -16.66 -6.43 -29.19
C LEU A 124 -16.83 -5.03 -29.81
N LEU A 125 -15.83 -4.15 -29.67
CA LEU A 125 -15.85 -2.81 -30.26
C LEU A 125 -15.71 -2.81 -31.79
N ASP A 126 -15.05 -3.83 -32.35
CA ASP A 126 -14.91 -4.05 -33.80
C ASP A 126 -16.09 -4.85 -34.39
N GLY A 127 -17.05 -5.24 -33.54
CA GLY A 127 -18.23 -5.98 -33.95
C GLY A 127 -19.17 -5.18 -34.86
N PRO A 128 -20.16 -5.85 -35.47
CA PRO A 128 -21.05 -5.25 -36.47
C PRO A 128 -22.05 -4.22 -35.91
N HIS A 129 -22.09 -4.02 -34.58
CA HIS A 129 -23.05 -3.13 -33.94
C HIS A 129 -22.46 -1.71 -33.84
N PRO A 130 -23.19 -0.67 -34.27
CA PRO A 130 -22.70 0.70 -34.18
C PRO A 130 -22.59 1.14 -32.72
N ILE A 131 -21.45 1.74 -32.37
CA ILE A 131 -21.14 2.23 -31.03
C ILE A 131 -20.95 3.75 -31.09
N THR A 132 -21.71 4.46 -30.27
CA THR A 132 -21.78 5.93 -30.28
C THR A 132 -20.46 6.61 -29.87
N ASP A 133 -19.68 5.99 -28.97
CA ASP A 133 -18.37 6.49 -28.53
C ASP A 133 -17.28 5.40 -28.57
N ARG A 134 -16.98 4.89 -29.76
CA ARG A 134 -15.94 3.86 -29.92
C ARG A 134 -14.57 4.33 -29.44
N GLN A 135 -14.20 5.58 -29.75
CA GLN A 135 -12.86 6.09 -29.47
C GLN A 135 -12.62 6.27 -27.96
N GLY A 136 -13.62 6.78 -27.22
CA GLY A 136 -13.56 6.85 -25.76
C GLY A 136 -13.46 5.46 -25.13
N LEU A 137 -14.23 4.48 -25.63
CA LEU A 137 -14.18 3.10 -25.12
C LEU A 137 -12.84 2.40 -25.39
N VAL A 138 -12.22 2.62 -26.56
CA VAL A 138 -10.87 2.12 -26.86
C VAL A 138 -9.86 2.70 -25.89
N SER A 139 -9.88 4.03 -25.71
CA SER A 139 -8.97 4.70 -24.77
C SER A 139 -9.13 4.18 -23.34
N ALA A 140 -10.37 4.04 -22.87
CA ALA A 140 -10.67 3.50 -21.55
C ALA A 140 -10.15 2.05 -21.39
N ALA A 141 -10.32 1.20 -22.39
CA ALA A 141 -9.83 -0.17 -22.37
C ALA A 141 -8.28 -0.23 -22.32
N SER A 142 -7.59 0.62 -23.08
CA SER A 142 -6.12 0.71 -23.04
C SER A 142 -5.61 1.22 -21.69
N HIS A 143 -6.27 2.23 -21.11
CA HIS A 143 -5.94 2.74 -19.78
C HIS A 143 -6.16 1.68 -18.69
N LEU A 144 -7.25 0.91 -18.78
CA LEU A 144 -7.52 -0.19 -17.87
C LEU A 144 -6.45 -1.27 -17.97
N LEU A 145 -6.07 -1.67 -19.19
CA LEU A 145 -4.99 -2.64 -19.40
C LEU A 145 -3.67 -2.14 -18.80
N ALA A 146 -3.29 -0.89 -19.08
CA ALA A 146 -2.08 -0.29 -18.53
C ALA A 146 -2.09 -0.27 -16.99
N THR A 147 -3.25 0.06 -16.39
CA THR A 147 -3.44 0.04 -14.94
C THR A 147 -3.28 -1.36 -14.38
N GLN A 148 -3.91 -2.37 -15.00
CA GLN A 148 -3.79 -3.77 -14.57
C GLN A 148 -2.36 -4.29 -14.65
N LEU A 149 -1.66 -4.01 -15.75
CA LEU A 149 -0.25 -4.40 -15.92
C LEU A 149 0.66 -3.68 -14.92
N HIS A 150 0.40 -2.39 -14.64
CA HIS A 150 1.13 -1.65 -13.62
C HIS A 150 0.89 -2.25 -12.22
N SER A 151 -0.36 -2.50 -11.85
CA SER A 151 -0.74 -3.15 -10.59
C SER A 151 -0.02 -4.48 -10.41
N LEU A 152 0.00 -5.36 -11.42
CA LEU A 152 0.73 -6.64 -11.33
C LEU A 152 2.22 -6.49 -11.02
N LYS A 153 2.84 -5.37 -11.41
CA LYS A 153 4.25 -5.08 -11.15
C LYS A 153 4.48 -4.54 -9.73
N VAL A 154 3.55 -3.77 -9.20
CA VAL A 154 3.71 -3.05 -7.92
C VAL A 154 2.93 -3.67 -6.75
N ASP A 155 2.02 -4.60 -7.05
CA ASP A 155 1.16 -5.25 -6.06
C ASP A 155 1.91 -6.26 -5.20
N TYR A 156 1.28 -6.52 -4.06
CA TYR A 156 1.76 -7.44 -3.07
C TYR A 156 1.09 -8.80 -3.24
N ALA A 157 1.88 -9.87 -3.23
CA ALA A 157 1.33 -11.21 -3.11
C ALA A 157 0.84 -11.47 -1.67
N PRO A 158 -0.17 -12.35 -1.48
CA PRO A 158 -0.70 -12.66 -0.16
C PRO A 158 0.39 -13.14 0.80
N THR A 159 0.43 -12.72 2.07
CA THR A 159 1.39 -13.27 3.04
C THR A 159 1.18 -14.78 3.23
N ARG A 160 2.25 -15.54 3.47
CA ARG A 160 2.19 -16.98 3.77
C ARG A 160 2.37 -17.19 5.26
N ALA A 161 1.64 -18.16 5.82
CA ALA A 161 1.95 -18.69 7.15
C ALA A 161 3.33 -19.35 7.13
N TRP A 162 4.01 -19.35 8.27
CA TRP A 162 5.23 -20.14 8.42
C TRP A 162 4.93 -21.62 8.15
N PRO A 163 5.81 -22.34 7.43
CA PRO A 163 5.67 -23.78 7.31
C PRO A 163 5.66 -24.37 8.72
N ARG A 164 4.66 -25.21 9.01
CA ARG A 164 4.62 -25.88 10.31
C ARG A 164 5.81 -26.84 10.40
N PRO A 165 6.53 -26.88 11.53
CA PRO A 165 7.50 -27.94 11.76
C PRO A 165 6.79 -29.29 11.65
N ARG A 166 7.45 -30.24 10.99
CA ARG A 166 6.98 -31.63 10.89
C ARG A 166 7.18 -32.37 12.20
#